data_AF-A0A917VYB5-F1
#
_entry.id   AF-A0A917VYB5-F1
#
_cell.length_a   1.000
_cell.length_b   1.000
_cell.length_c   1.000
_cell.angle_alpha   90.00
_cell.angle_beta   90.00
_cell.angle_gamma   90.00
#
_symmetry.space_group_name_H-M   'P 1'
#
loop_
_entity.id
_entity.type
_entity.pdbx_description
1 polymer ?
#
loop_
_entity_poly.entity_id
_entity_poly.type
_entity_poly.pdbx_seq_one_letter_code
_entity_poly.pdbx_strand_id
1 'polypeptide(L)'
;MVDIVRIRLIRPGLWSIAPPGSPTPADADPSLDTAVLEVGGGYLSWSLLADQRVPAATLHDLDTAQEWLWALYGAEIAVAADEYTGPVDMPARPERPELAAAIRRLGYAHWAARWWPASTVDGIPALDPAELDREIAELSEFCDSVVDGSDAPAEAAEPDPAVASAHGSGLGRAADYALAAGGQPRDSRTALILERGSAGWDWRHCPPGVVDASERAVSWELERVAGGNTLRVRAVAAPGLHGEPPEHLRPRALVRTSAGTRGAALALNGDTWTAAVPDSGETVTGVEIYVPGVGPSAPGGSDPSPDPDPRPADPAADARQRDRIRELAHARLRRAGPTAVALAYAAGEPAAGLADIELLRAEIAAAEADSDF
;
A
#
# COMPACT_ATOMS: atom_id res chain seq x y z
N MET A 1 19.49 -5.74 19.38
CA MET A 1 19.33 -7.21 19.22
C MET A 1 20.04 -7.57 17.92
N VAL A 2 20.83 -8.64 17.89
CA VAL A 2 21.51 -9.06 16.64
C VAL A 2 20.58 -10.07 15.97
N ASP A 3 20.16 -9.77 14.75
CA ASP A 3 19.29 -10.68 14.00
C ASP A 3 20.09 -11.90 13.54
N ILE A 4 19.52 -13.08 13.73
CA ILE A 4 20.10 -14.32 13.21
C ILE A 4 19.53 -14.52 11.80
N VAL A 5 20.40 -14.74 10.82
CA VAL A 5 20.01 -15.11 9.46
C VAL A 5 20.43 -16.53 9.15
N ARG A 6 19.64 -17.20 8.32
CA ARG A 6 19.92 -18.53 7.83
C ARG A 6 20.32 -18.47 6.36
N ILE A 7 21.50 -18.98 6.05
CA ILE A 7 21.99 -19.15 4.68
C ILE A 7 21.54 -20.51 4.18
N ARG A 8 20.86 -20.56 3.03
CA ARG A 8 20.43 -21.80 2.40
C ARG A 8 20.42 -21.70 0.88
N LEU A 9 20.76 -22.80 0.22
CA LEU A 9 20.45 -23.00 -1.19
C LEU A 9 19.03 -23.58 -1.31
N ILE A 10 18.09 -22.84 -1.90
CA ILE A 10 16.70 -23.29 -2.10
C ILE A 10 16.66 -24.34 -3.22
N ARG A 11 17.30 -24.03 -4.34
CA ARG A 11 17.46 -24.89 -5.51
C ARG A 11 18.73 -24.46 -6.26
N PRO A 12 19.26 -25.24 -7.21
CA PRO A 12 20.45 -24.84 -7.96
C PRO A 12 20.30 -23.44 -8.55
N GLY A 13 21.24 -22.54 -8.23
CA GLY A 13 21.22 -21.14 -8.67
C GLY A 13 20.24 -20.22 -7.95
N LEU A 14 19.61 -20.64 -6.84
CA LEU A 14 18.74 -19.78 -6.03
C LEU A 14 19.07 -19.91 -4.53
N TRP A 15 19.56 -18.81 -3.98
CA TRP A 15 20.00 -18.70 -2.59
C TRP A 15 18.99 -17.91 -1.76
N SER A 16 19.01 -18.17 -0.46
CA SER A 16 18.23 -17.41 0.52
C SER A 16 19.09 -17.15 1.75
N ILE A 17 19.20 -15.87 2.11
CA ILE A 17 19.84 -15.39 3.33
C ILE A 17 18.79 -14.59 4.07
N ALA A 18 18.12 -15.22 5.03
CA ALA A 18 16.91 -14.64 5.63
C ALA A 18 16.86 -14.89 7.13
N PRO A 19 16.37 -13.92 7.92
CA PRO A 19 15.90 -14.21 9.27
C PRO A 19 14.84 -15.33 9.29
N PRO A 20 14.76 -16.12 10.37
CA PRO A 20 13.69 -17.09 10.53
C PRO A 20 12.31 -16.44 10.45
N GLY A 21 11.46 -16.93 9.54
CA GLY A 21 10.08 -16.44 9.39
C GLY A 21 9.94 -15.15 8.58
N SER A 22 11.00 -14.69 7.90
CA SER A 22 10.86 -13.60 6.92
C SER A 22 10.02 -14.04 5.71
N PRO A 23 9.23 -13.12 5.13
CA PRO A 23 8.48 -13.42 3.91
C PRO A 23 9.47 -13.78 2.81
N THR A 24 9.27 -14.93 2.20
CA THR A 24 10.02 -15.34 1.03
C THR A 24 9.15 -15.18 -0.21
N PRO A 25 9.70 -14.82 -1.36
CA PRO A 25 8.99 -14.78 -2.65
C PRO A 25 8.48 -16.14 -3.13
N ALA A 26 8.90 -17.22 -2.48
CA ALA A 26 8.30 -18.54 -2.65
C ALA A 26 6.96 -18.67 -1.88
N ASP A 27 6.64 -17.72 -1.01
CA ASP A 27 5.33 -17.60 -0.39
C ASP A 27 4.34 -17.14 -1.47
N ALA A 28 3.28 -17.92 -1.65
CA ALA A 28 2.36 -17.80 -2.78
C ALA A 28 1.57 -16.48 -2.82
N ASP A 29 1.66 -15.64 -1.77
CA ASP A 29 1.01 -14.33 -1.72
C ASP A 29 1.78 -13.40 -0.77
N PRO A 30 2.61 -12.46 -1.28
CA PRO A 30 3.31 -11.51 -0.42
C PRO A 30 2.29 -10.64 0.30
N SER A 31 2.49 -10.51 1.61
CA SER A 31 1.58 -9.78 2.48
C SER A 31 1.61 -8.28 2.15
N LEU A 32 0.50 -7.55 2.31
CA LEU A 32 0.38 -6.11 1.96
C LEU A 32 1.40 -5.21 2.68
N ASP A 33 1.99 -5.68 3.78
CA ASP A 33 3.04 -5.02 4.55
C ASP A 33 4.46 -5.44 4.12
N THR A 34 4.62 -6.21 3.05
CA THR A 34 5.93 -6.62 2.54
C THR A 34 6.53 -5.52 1.66
N ALA A 35 7.68 -5.00 2.07
CA ALA A 35 8.52 -4.16 1.22
C ALA A 35 9.49 -5.06 0.44
N VAL A 36 9.75 -4.69 -0.81
CA VAL A 36 10.67 -5.39 -1.72
C VAL A 36 11.55 -4.37 -2.42
N LEU A 37 12.83 -4.71 -2.59
CA LEU A 37 13.84 -3.91 -3.29
C LEU A 37 14.71 -4.83 -4.16
N GLU A 38 14.84 -4.51 -5.44
CA GLU A 38 15.74 -5.17 -6.39
C GLU A 38 17.19 -4.74 -6.13
N VAL A 39 18.11 -5.71 -6.14
CA VAL A 39 19.53 -5.50 -5.85
C VAL A 39 20.38 -6.31 -6.82
N GLY A 40 21.65 -5.96 -6.96
CA GLY A 40 22.59 -6.71 -7.81
C GLY A 40 22.56 -8.20 -7.50
N GLY A 41 22.10 -9.01 -8.44
CA GLY A 41 22.00 -10.47 -8.34
C GLY A 41 20.84 -11.03 -7.50
N GLY A 42 19.85 -10.19 -7.13
CA GLY A 42 18.72 -10.65 -6.34
C GLY A 42 17.67 -9.59 -6.00
N TYR A 43 16.96 -9.83 -4.92
CA TYR A 43 16.10 -8.82 -4.29
C TYR A 43 16.07 -9.06 -2.78
N LEU A 44 15.75 -8.00 -2.06
CA LEU A 44 15.56 -7.95 -0.61
C LEU A 44 14.06 -7.85 -0.31
N SER A 45 13.58 -8.59 0.68
CA SER A 45 12.19 -8.53 1.16
C SER A 45 12.13 -8.46 2.69
N TRP A 46 11.17 -7.72 3.22
CA TRP A 46 10.90 -7.67 4.67
C TRP A 46 9.47 -7.23 4.96
N SER A 47 8.95 -7.63 6.11
CA SER A 47 7.66 -7.15 6.62
C SER A 47 7.87 -5.86 7.41
N LEU A 48 7.11 -4.82 7.08
CA LEU A 48 7.11 -3.54 7.80
C LEU A 48 6.47 -3.64 9.19
N LEU A 49 5.68 -4.69 9.44
CA LEU A 49 5.04 -4.96 10.72
C LEU A 49 5.86 -5.90 11.62
N ALA A 50 6.94 -6.48 11.09
CA ALA A 50 7.87 -7.31 11.83
C ALA A 50 9.00 -6.46 12.42
N ASP A 51 9.50 -6.82 13.61
CA ASP A 51 10.64 -6.14 14.25
C ASP A 51 12.00 -6.58 13.66
N GLN A 52 12.01 -7.02 12.40
CA GLN A 52 13.21 -7.50 11.71
C GLN A 52 14.01 -6.30 11.19
N ARG A 53 15.28 -6.23 11.60
CA ARG A 53 16.17 -5.16 11.17
C ARG A 53 16.96 -5.52 9.94
N VAL A 54 17.17 -6.81 9.70
CA VAL A 54 17.92 -7.31 8.55
C VAL A 54 16.92 -7.84 7.51
N PRO A 55 16.96 -7.37 6.26
CA PRO A 55 16.06 -7.86 5.22
C PRO A 55 16.38 -9.33 4.87
N ALA A 56 15.41 -10.04 4.30
CA ALA A 56 15.67 -11.34 3.68
C ALA A 56 16.14 -11.16 2.25
N ALA A 57 17.29 -11.71 1.90
CA ALA A 57 17.78 -11.75 0.53
C ALA A 57 17.39 -13.06 -0.15
N THR A 58 16.90 -12.96 -1.39
CA THR A 58 16.85 -14.10 -2.31
C THR A 58 17.69 -13.76 -3.53
N LEU A 59 18.69 -14.60 -3.81
CA LEU A 59 19.73 -14.29 -4.79
C LEU A 59 19.70 -15.32 -5.91
N HIS A 60 19.63 -14.86 -7.14
CA HIS A 60 19.72 -15.68 -8.34
C HIS A 60 21.11 -15.64 -8.98
N ASP A 61 21.92 -14.63 -8.63
CA ASP A 61 23.33 -14.52 -8.97
C ASP A 61 24.12 -14.15 -7.70
N LEU A 62 24.76 -15.18 -7.11
CA LEU A 62 25.54 -14.99 -5.90
C LEU A 62 26.82 -14.20 -6.17
N ASP A 63 27.44 -14.35 -7.35
CA ASP A 63 28.72 -13.72 -7.67
C ASP A 63 28.57 -12.20 -7.69
N THR A 64 27.50 -11.70 -8.33
CA THR A 64 27.14 -10.28 -8.29
C THR A 64 26.76 -9.85 -6.87
N ALA A 65 26.00 -10.67 -6.12
CA ALA A 65 25.59 -10.33 -4.76
C ALA A 65 26.77 -10.21 -3.78
N GLN A 66 27.88 -10.93 -4.01
CA GLN A 66 29.07 -10.84 -3.17
C GLN A 66 29.68 -9.42 -3.13
N GLU A 67 29.38 -8.55 -4.10
CA GLU A 67 29.85 -7.17 -4.10
C GLU A 67 29.28 -6.33 -2.94
N TRP A 68 28.09 -6.67 -2.44
CA TRP A 68 27.38 -5.91 -1.40
C TRP A 68 27.00 -6.73 -0.15
N LEU A 69 26.96 -8.07 -0.23
CA LEU A 69 26.53 -8.94 0.89
C LEU A 69 27.28 -8.66 2.20
N TRP A 70 28.59 -8.46 2.13
CA TRP A 70 29.43 -8.15 3.30
C TRP A 70 29.03 -6.83 3.96
N ALA A 71 28.56 -5.85 3.19
CA ALA A 71 28.17 -4.54 3.70
C ALA A 71 26.85 -4.60 4.49
N LEU A 72 25.88 -5.38 4.01
CA LEU A 72 24.54 -5.49 4.60
C LEU A 72 24.40 -6.58 5.66
N TYR A 73 25.05 -7.72 5.47
CA TYR A 73 24.92 -8.87 6.39
C TYR A 73 26.16 -9.10 7.24
N GLY A 74 27.33 -8.67 6.76
CA GLY A 74 28.63 -8.84 7.42
C GLY A 74 29.56 -9.79 6.67
N ALA A 75 30.87 -9.61 6.85
CA ALA A 75 31.89 -10.38 6.13
C ALA A 75 31.78 -11.89 6.39
N GLU A 76 31.43 -12.30 7.61
CA GLU A 76 31.28 -13.72 7.96
C GLU A 76 30.17 -14.41 7.15
N ILE A 77 29.07 -13.71 6.87
CA ILE A 77 27.96 -14.24 6.06
C ILE A 77 28.33 -14.30 4.58
N ALA A 78 29.04 -13.28 4.07
CA ALA A 78 29.54 -13.28 2.70
C ALA A 78 30.48 -14.48 2.45
N VAL A 79 31.43 -14.74 3.36
CA VAL A 79 32.34 -15.89 3.30
C VAL A 79 31.58 -17.21 3.43
N ALA A 80 30.63 -17.32 4.36
CA ALA A 80 29.85 -18.55 4.52
C ALA A 80 28.93 -18.85 3.33
N ALA A 81 28.50 -17.82 2.59
CA ALA A 81 27.77 -17.99 1.34
C ALA A 81 28.67 -18.44 0.18
N ASP A 82 29.91 -17.93 0.08
CA ASP A 82 30.89 -18.31 -0.93
C ASP A 82 31.42 -19.74 -0.71
N GLU A 83 31.78 -20.07 0.53
CA GLU A 83 32.27 -21.39 0.94
C GLU A 83 31.13 -22.33 1.39
N TYR A 84 29.96 -22.21 0.76
CA TYR A 84 28.76 -22.91 1.22
C TYR A 84 28.91 -24.43 1.19
N THR A 85 28.82 -25.04 2.38
CA THR A 85 28.86 -26.51 2.56
C THR A 85 27.52 -27.08 3.03
N GLY A 86 26.57 -26.23 3.43
CA GLY A 86 25.25 -26.62 3.91
C GLY A 86 24.57 -25.49 4.68
N PRO A 87 23.29 -25.66 5.08
CA PRO A 87 22.55 -24.60 5.78
C PRO A 87 23.21 -24.22 7.11
N VAL A 88 23.40 -22.92 7.32
CA VAL A 88 24.04 -22.39 8.53
C VAL A 88 23.29 -21.16 9.04
N ASP A 89 23.15 -21.07 10.37
CA ASP A 89 22.56 -19.92 11.06
C ASP A 89 23.69 -19.05 11.62
N MET A 90 23.69 -17.77 11.28
CA MET A 90 24.76 -16.83 11.65
C MET A 90 24.19 -15.49 12.10
N PRO A 91 24.85 -14.79 13.05
CA PRO A 91 24.47 -13.44 13.42
C PRO A 91 24.78 -12.45 12.29
N ALA A 92 23.78 -11.71 11.82
CA ALA A 92 23.97 -10.64 10.86
C ALA A 92 24.50 -9.37 11.55
N ARG A 93 25.65 -8.89 11.08
CA ARG A 93 26.33 -7.70 11.57
C ARG A 93 26.75 -6.86 10.36
N PRO A 94 25.92 -5.91 9.92
CA PRO A 94 26.25 -5.05 8.79
C PRO A 94 27.58 -4.32 9.04
N GLU A 95 28.54 -4.46 8.14
CA GLU A 95 29.79 -3.67 8.18
C GLU A 95 29.54 -2.19 7.85
N ARG A 96 28.46 -1.92 7.09
CA ARG A 96 27.99 -0.56 6.76
C ARG A 96 26.57 -0.33 7.30
N PRO A 97 26.40 -0.03 8.60
CA PRO A 97 25.07 0.14 9.20
C PRO A 97 24.28 1.31 8.60
N GLU A 98 24.95 2.38 8.17
CA GLU A 98 24.30 3.52 7.50
C GLU A 98 23.69 3.12 6.15
N LEU A 99 24.41 2.30 5.36
CA LEU A 99 23.91 1.76 4.11
C LEU A 99 22.75 0.80 4.33
N ALA A 100 22.82 -0.06 5.34
CA ALA A 100 21.72 -0.95 5.71
C ALA A 100 20.47 -0.15 6.15
N ALA A 101 20.63 0.95 6.87
CA ALA A 101 19.53 1.84 7.23
C ALA A 101 18.92 2.52 6.00
N ALA A 102 19.76 3.02 5.07
CA ALA A 102 19.32 3.65 3.83
C ALA A 102 18.56 2.67 2.91
N ILE A 103 19.03 1.43 2.75
CA ILE A 103 18.35 0.38 1.99
C ILE A 103 16.94 0.08 2.53
N ARG A 104 16.79 0.02 3.86
CA ARG A 104 15.47 -0.16 4.49
C ARG A 104 14.57 1.04 4.25
N ARG A 105 15.12 2.26 4.35
CA ARG A 105 14.38 3.49 4.06
C ARG A 105 13.95 3.54 2.60
N LEU A 106 14.82 3.14 1.67
CA LEU A 106 14.51 3.07 0.25
C LEU A 106 13.38 2.07 -0.05
N GLY A 107 13.47 0.84 0.44
CA GLY A 107 12.38 -0.13 0.22
C GLY A 107 11.08 0.27 0.92
N TYR A 108 11.14 0.97 2.06
CA TYR A 108 9.95 1.58 2.66
C TYR A 108 9.38 2.71 1.80
N ALA A 109 10.22 3.58 1.23
CA ALA A 109 9.79 4.65 0.32
C ALA A 109 9.10 4.07 -0.93
N HIS A 110 9.67 3.02 -1.52
CA HIS A 110 9.04 2.28 -2.62
C HIS A 110 7.72 1.63 -2.21
N TRP A 111 7.64 1.03 -1.02
CA TRP A 111 6.37 0.51 -0.50
C TRP A 111 5.35 1.62 -0.31
N ALA A 112 5.73 2.76 0.26
CA ALA A 112 4.83 3.89 0.47
C ALA A 112 4.32 4.46 -0.87
N ALA A 113 5.20 4.59 -1.87
CA ALA A 113 4.80 5.01 -3.22
C ALA A 113 3.82 4.05 -3.89
N ARG A 114 3.91 2.74 -3.59
CA ARG A 114 3.07 1.69 -4.19
C ARG A 114 1.87 1.26 -3.35
N TRP A 115 1.84 1.59 -2.06
CA TRP A 115 0.89 0.97 -1.13
C TRP A 115 0.56 1.83 0.09
N TRP A 116 0.85 3.14 0.11
CA TRP A 116 0.44 3.95 1.27
C TRP A 116 -1.09 3.90 1.50
N PRO A 117 -1.58 3.57 2.72
CA PRO A 117 -3.01 3.37 3.01
C PRO A 117 -3.77 4.71 3.18
N ALA A 118 -3.73 5.55 2.16
CA ALA A 118 -4.36 6.85 2.18
C ALA A 118 -5.89 6.72 2.35
N SER A 119 -6.45 7.44 3.32
CA SER A 119 -7.84 7.29 3.76
C SER A 119 -8.38 8.61 4.30
N THR A 120 -9.32 9.23 3.60
CA THR A 120 -10.09 10.37 4.11
C THR A 120 -10.96 9.92 5.29
N VAL A 121 -11.48 8.69 5.27
CA VAL A 121 -12.38 8.16 6.30
C VAL A 121 -11.66 7.93 7.63
N ASP A 122 -10.42 7.48 7.58
CA ASP A 122 -9.60 7.21 8.77
C ASP A 122 -8.65 8.37 9.11
N GLY A 123 -8.59 9.44 8.30
CA GLY A 123 -7.70 10.58 8.51
C GLY A 123 -6.23 10.26 8.24
N ILE A 124 -5.95 9.47 7.20
CA ILE A 124 -4.59 9.22 6.70
C ILE A 124 -4.41 10.00 5.40
N PRO A 125 -3.70 11.15 5.40
CA PRO A 125 -3.48 11.94 4.19
C PRO A 125 -2.70 11.14 3.13
N ALA A 126 -2.91 11.50 1.86
CA ALA A 126 -2.05 11.04 0.78
C ALA A 126 -0.65 11.65 0.90
N LEU A 127 0.37 10.87 0.61
CA LEU A 127 1.74 11.35 0.52
C LEU A 127 1.95 12.03 -0.83
N ASP A 128 2.70 13.14 -0.86
CA ASP A 128 3.05 13.83 -2.10
C ASP A 128 3.95 12.93 -2.97
N PRO A 129 3.48 12.50 -4.17
CA PRO A 129 4.26 11.64 -5.06
C PRO A 129 5.59 12.28 -5.49
N ALA A 130 5.61 13.61 -5.71
CA ALA A 130 6.82 14.29 -6.18
C ALA A 130 7.91 14.35 -5.09
N GLU A 131 7.50 14.40 -3.82
CA GLU A 131 8.42 14.33 -2.68
C GLU A 131 8.96 12.91 -2.49
N LEU A 132 8.08 11.91 -2.59
CA LEU A 132 8.47 10.49 -2.56
C LEU A 132 9.46 10.16 -3.67
N ASP A 133 9.18 10.56 -4.92
CA ASP A 133 10.04 10.27 -6.07
C ASP A 133 11.43 10.90 -5.92
N ARG A 134 11.50 12.13 -5.41
CA ARG A 134 12.78 12.80 -5.13
C ARG A 134 13.58 12.07 -4.07
N GLU A 135 12.93 11.67 -2.99
CA GLU A 135 13.59 10.95 -1.90
C GLU A 135 14.03 9.55 -2.32
N ILE A 136 13.23 8.85 -3.12
CA ILE A 136 13.61 7.57 -3.75
C ILE A 136 14.86 7.77 -4.61
N ALA A 137 14.89 8.79 -5.47
CA ALA A 137 16.05 9.05 -6.32
C ALA A 137 17.34 9.30 -5.52
N GLU A 138 17.27 10.14 -4.47
CA GLU A 138 18.41 10.42 -3.58
C GLU A 138 18.88 9.18 -2.81
N LEU A 139 17.94 8.37 -2.30
CA LEU A 139 18.26 7.14 -1.60
C LEU A 139 18.84 6.07 -2.53
N SER A 140 18.34 5.97 -3.76
CA SER A 140 18.87 5.08 -4.79
C SER A 140 20.30 5.48 -5.17
N GLU A 141 20.61 6.77 -5.34
CA GLU A 141 21.98 7.25 -5.58
C GLU A 141 22.92 6.91 -4.41
N PHE A 142 22.46 7.08 -3.17
CA PHE A 142 23.23 6.69 -1.99
C PHE A 142 23.46 5.16 -1.92
N CYS A 143 22.53 4.37 -2.43
CA CYS A 143 22.52 2.91 -2.41
C CYS A 143 23.02 2.26 -3.71
N ASP A 144 23.58 3.02 -4.64
CA ASP A 144 24.01 2.58 -5.99
C ASP A 144 24.93 1.35 -5.96
N SER A 145 25.74 1.19 -4.91
CA SER A 145 26.61 0.01 -4.76
C SER A 145 25.87 -1.30 -4.45
N VAL A 146 24.55 -1.28 -4.32
CA VAL A 146 23.71 -2.42 -3.92
C VAL A 146 22.53 -2.61 -4.86
N VAL A 147 21.83 -1.51 -5.19
CA VAL A 147 20.59 -1.52 -5.98
C VAL A 147 20.93 -1.79 -7.46
N ASP A 148 20.12 -2.62 -8.11
CA ASP A 148 20.21 -2.78 -9.58
C ASP A 148 19.43 -1.63 -10.24
N GLY A 149 19.95 -1.03 -11.31
CA GLY A 149 19.41 0.19 -11.93
C GLY A 149 17.97 0.10 -12.46
N SER A 150 17.31 -1.05 -12.32
CA SER A 150 15.89 -1.30 -12.58
C SER A 150 14.95 -0.64 -11.54
N ASP A 151 15.41 -0.47 -10.29
CA ASP A 151 14.69 0.29 -9.25
C ASP A 151 15.05 1.79 -9.25
N ALA A 152 15.88 2.24 -10.20
CA ALA A 152 16.00 3.66 -10.50
C ALA A 152 14.63 4.19 -10.98
N PRO A 153 14.23 5.43 -10.63
CA PRO A 153 12.99 5.99 -11.12
C PRO A 153 12.95 5.85 -12.65
N ALA A 154 11.89 5.26 -13.18
CA ALA A 154 11.64 5.24 -14.61
C ALA A 154 11.84 6.67 -15.11
N GLU A 155 12.84 6.88 -15.98
CA GLU A 155 13.18 8.20 -16.49
C GLU A 155 11.89 8.93 -16.84
N ALA A 156 11.59 9.98 -16.06
CA ALA A 156 10.41 10.79 -16.24
C ALA A 156 10.46 11.28 -17.68
N ALA A 157 9.55 10.76 -18.52
CA ALA A 157 9.33 11.30 -19.85
C ALA A 157 9.15 12.81 -19.69
N GLU A 158 10.09 13.58 -20.23
CA GLU A 158 10.18 15.03 -20.06
C GLU A 158 8.80 15.66 -20.32
N PRO A 159 8.20 16.34 -19.33
CA PRO A 159 7.00 17.11 -19.59
C PRO A 159 7.37 18.38 -20.36
N ASP A 160 6.66 18.58 -21.46
CA ASP A 160 6.69 19.77 -22.33
C ASP A 160 6.64 21.07 -21.49
N PRO A 161 7.62 22.00 -21.61
CA PRO A 161 7.72 23.17 -20.74
C PRO A 161 6.75 24.26 -21.19
N ALA A 162 5.47 24.10 -20.86
CA ALA A 162 4.47 25.12 -21.15
C ALA A 162 3.34 25.19 -20.11
N VAL A 163 3.63 25.14 -18.81
CA VAL A 163 2.75 25.71 -17.77
C VAL A 163 3.52 25.91 -16.45
N ALA A 164 4.21 27.05 -16.36
CA ALA A 164 4.66 27.59 -15.08
C ALA A 164 4.32 29.09 -15.05
N SER A 165 3.13 29.41 -14.54
CA SER A 165 2.82 30.69 -13.87
C SER A 165 1.37 30.71 -13.40
N ALA A 166 1.17 30.48 -12.10
CA ALA A 166 0.24 31.25 -11.27
C ALA A 166 0.35 30.80 -9.81
N HIS A 167 1.35 31.32 -9.10
CA HIS A 167 1.31 31.39 -7.63
C HIS A 167 0.64 32.71 -7.24
N GLY A 168 -0.41 32.61 -6.42
CA GLY A 168 -0.90 33.73 -5.60
C GLY A 168 -2.35 34.12 -5.85
N SER A 169 -3.27 33.50 -5.10
CA SER A 169 -4.23 34.21 -4.21
C SER A 169 -5.46 33.33 -3.97
N GLY A 170 -5.69 32.93 -2.72
CA GLY A 170 -6.93 32.29 -2.30
C GLY A 170 -6.74 31.32 -1.14
N LEU A 171 -6.31 31.82 0.02
CA LEU A 171 -6.51 31.10 1.29
C LEU A 171 -8.04 30.93 1.47
N GLY A 172 -8.54 29.71 1.27
CA GLY A 172 -9.90 29.34 1.64
C GLY A 172 -10.05 29.53 3.15
N ARG A 173 -10.89 30.48 3.56
CA ARG A 173 -11.07 30.83 4.96
C ARG A 173 -12.11 29.88 5.54
N ALA A 174 -11.95 29.49 6.81
CA ALA A 174 -12.90 28.66 7.58
C ALA A 174 -14.32 29.25 7.75
N ALA A 175 -14.71 30.25 6.94
CA ALA A 175 -16.03 30.87 6.87
C ALA A 175 -16.78 30.57 5.55
N ASP A 176 -16.19 29.80 4.62
CA ASP A 176 -16.81 29.49 3.31
C ASP A 176 -17.73 28.24 3.35
N TYR A 177 -17.90 27.61 4.51
CA TYR A 177 -18.96 26.64 4.75
C TYR A 177 -20.21 27.31 5.30
N ALA A 178 -21.04 27.84 4.40
CA ALA A 178 -22.42 28.21 4.71
C ALA A 178 -23.37 27.87 3.55
N LEU A 179 -24.23 26.89 3.81
CA LEU A 179 -25.51 26.61 3.13
C LEU A 179 -25.50 26.18 1.65
N ALA A 180 -25.63 24.87 1.46
CA ALA A 180 -26.66 24.33 0.57
C ALA A 180 -27.21 23.00 1.10
N ALA A 181 -27.92 23.04 2.24
CA ALA A 181 -29.10 22.18 2.41
C ALA A 181 -30.23 22.73 1.52
N GLY A 182 -29.95 22.85 0.21
CA GLY A 182 -30.95 23.10 -0.82
C GLY A 182 -31.55 21.75 -1.16
N GLY A 183 -32.80 21.54 -0.75
CA GLY A 183 -33.56 20.36 -1.15
C GLY A 183 -33.45 20.17 -2.66
N GLN A 184 -32.91 19.03 -3.07
CA GLN A 184 -33.04 18.54 -4.43
C GLN A 184 -34.53 18.60 -4.81
N PRO A 185 -34.88 18.94 -6.06
CA PRO A 185 -36.27 18.95 -6.50
C PRO A 185 -36.87 17.58 -6.22
N ARG A 186 -37.78 17.52 -5.25
CA ARG A 186 -38.65 16.38 -5.02
C ARG A 186 -39.59 16.29 -6.20
N ASP A 187 -39.15 15.59 -7.24
CA ASP A 187 -40.09 15.03 -8.20
C ASP A 187 -39.58 13.70 -8.75
N SER A 188 -39.76 12.65 -7.95
CA SER A 188 -40.08 11.29 -8.38
C SER A 188 -40.38 10.44 -7.13
N ARG A 189 -41.57 9.81 -7.11
CA ARG A 189 -42.05 8.77 -6.16
C ARG A 189 -41.03 8.36 -5.08
N THR A 190 -41.35 8.64 -3.82
CA THR A 190 -40.62 8.23 -2.61
C THR A 190 -39.95 6.86 -2.76
N ALA A 191 -38.64 6.87 -3.02
CA ALA A 191 -37.83 5.66 -3.00
C ALA A 191 -37.84 5.11 -1.57
N LEU A 192 -38.28 3.87 -1.39
CA LEU A 192 -38.27 3.21 -0.08
C LEU A 192 -36.92 2.52 0.09
N ILE A 193 -36.13 2.92 1.08
CA ILE A 193 -34.90 2.19 1.46
C ILE A 193 -35.33 0.90 2.15
N LEU A 194 -35.02 -0.24 1.53
CA LEU A 194 -35.31 -1.57 2.03
C LEU A 194 -34.21 -2.06 2.98
N GLU A 195 -32.96 -1.80 2.60
CA GLU A 195 -31.78 -2.29 3.30
C GLU A 195 -30.60 -1.33 3.07
N ARG A 196 -29.66 -1.27 4.01
CA ARG A 196 -28.41 -0.52 3.87
C ARG A 196 -27.30 -1.22 4.64
N GLY A 197 -26.07 -1.10 4.16
CA GLY A 197 -24.91 -1.69 4.82
C GLY A 197 -23.60 -1.04 4.41
N SER A 198 -22.54 -1.46 5.09
CA SER A 198 -21.15 -1.20 4.72
C SER A 198 -20.48 -2.53 4.40
N ALA A 199 -19.54 -2.51 3.45
CA ALA A 199 -18.69 -3.65 3.16
C ALA A 199 -17.23 -3.26 3.36
N GLY A 200 -16.44 -4.12 3.99
CA GLY A 200 -14.99 -4.04 3.84
C GLY A 200 -14.61 -4.38 2.40
N TRP A 201 -13.41 -4.00 1.97
CA TRP A 201 -12.90 -4.34 0.65
C TRP A 201 -11.48 -4.86 0.75
N ASP A 202 -11.13 -5.80 -0.12
CA ASP A 202 -9.78 -6.33 -0.16
C ASP A 202 -8.92 -5.47 -1.08
N TRP A 203 -7.98 -4.79 -0.45
CA TRP A 203 -6.99 -3.91 -1.05
C TRP A 203 -6.24 -4.52 -2.23
N ARG A 204 -6.08 -5.84 -2.28
CA ARG A 204 -5.40 -6.52 -3.40
C ARG A 204 -6.14 -6.42 -4.73
N HIS A 205 -7.45 -6.15 -4.71
CA HIS A 205 -8.27 -6.09 -5.92
C HIS A 205 -8.35 -4.70 -6.55
N CYS A 206 -7.72 -3.67 -5.97
CA CYS A 206 -7.70 -2.32 -6.54
C CYS A 206 -6.30 -1.72 -6.39
N PRO A 207 -5.77 -1.01 -7.39
CA PRO A 207 -4.53 -0.28 -7.21
C PRO A 207 -4.65 0.75 -6.07
N PRO A 208 -3.54 1.05 -5.38
CA PRO A 208 -3.48 2.18 -4.45
C PRO A 208 -3.94 3.48 -5.15
N GLY A 209 -4.51 4.41 -4.39
CA GLY A 209 -4.87 5.74 -4.92
C GLY A 209 -6.16 5.79 -5.75
N VAL A 210 -6.91 4.68 -5.91
CA VAL A 210 -8.21 4.68 -6.61
C VAL A 210 -9.38 4.74 -5.62
N VAL A 211 -9.39 3.86 -4.62
CA VAL A 211 -10.42 3.76 -3.58
C VAL A 211 -9.77 4.02 -2.22
N ASP A 212 -10.51 4.71 -1.35
CA ASP A 212 -10.09 4.99 0.03
C ASP A 212 -9.75 3.70 0.78
N ALA A 213 -8.62 3.69 1.48
CA ALA A 213 -8.12 2.50 2.15
C ALA A 213 -8.97 2.06 3.35
N SER A 214 -9.93 2.84 3.85
CA SER A 214 -10.72 2.44 5.01
C SER A 214 -11.51 1.16 4.80
N GLU A 215 -11.61 0.35 5.86
CA GLU A 215 -12.59 -0.75 5.96
C GLU A 215 -14.05 -0.29 5.81
N ARG A 216 -14.28 1.02 5.93
CA ARG A 216 -15.61 1.64 5.86
C ARG A 216 -15.81 2.41 4.57
N ALA A 217 -14.87 2.34 3.61
CA ALA A 217 -14.92 3.08 2.36
C ALA A 217 -16.12 2.69 1.49
N VAL A 218 -16.61 1.44 1.58
CA VAL A 218 -17.70 0.94 0.75
C VAL A 218 -19.02 0.90 1.52
N SER A 219 -20.05 1.52 0.96
CA SER A 219 -21.41 1.49 1.47
C SER A 219 -22.41 1.19 0.35
N TRP A 220 -23.57 0.66 0.73
CA TRP A 220 -24.61 0.32 -0.23
C TRP A 220 -26.00 0.50 0.37
N GLU A 221 -26.96 0.81 -0.49
CA GLU A 221 -28.36 1.06 -0.15
C GLU A 221 -29.26 0.37 -1.18
N LEU A 222 -30.14 -0.52 -0.73
CA LEU A 222 -31.17 -1.15 -1.55
C LEU A 222 -32.42 -0.29 -1.51
N GLU A 223 -32.74 0.34 -2.64
CA GLU A 223 -33.89 1.23 -2.80
C GLU A 223 -34.97 0.56 -3.65
N ARG A 224 -36.25 0.77 -3.33
CA ARG A 224 -37.38 0.40 -4.19
C ARG A 224 -37.95 1.63 -4.86
N VAL A 225 -37.85 1.68 -6.19
CA VAL A 225 -38.34 2.79 -7.02
C VAL A 225 -39.31 2.24 -8.06
N ALA A 226 -40.52 2.80 -8.12
CA ALA A 226 -41.56 2.44 -9.09
C ALA A 226 -41.87 0.92 -9.21
N GLY A 227 -41.70 0.16 -8.12
CA GLY A 227 -41.96 -1.28 -8.07
C GLY A 227 -40.74 -2.17 -8.37
N GLY A 228 -39.61 -1.60 -8.80
CA GLY A 228 -38.34 -2.31 -8.98
C GLY A 228 -37.36 -2.04 -7.85
N ASN A 229 -36.47 -3.00 -7.59
CA ASN A 229 -35.37 -2.89 -6.64
C ASN A 229 -34.12 -2.38 -7.36
N THR A 230 -33.47 -1.34 -6.82
CA THR A 230 -32.20 -0.81 -7.31
C THR A 230 -31.21 -0.77 -6.15
N LEU A 231 -30.07 -1.44 -6.29
CA LEU A 231 -28.98 -1.33 -5.32
C LEU A 231 -28.04 -0.21 -5.74
N ARG A 232 -27.87 0.78 -4.88
CA ARG A 232 -26.88 1.84 -5.04
C ARG A 232 -25.63 1.46 -4.27
N VAL A 233 -24.49 1.40 -4.95
CA VAL A 233 -23.17 1.16 -4.34
C VAL A 233 -22.38 2.45 -4.37
N ARG A 234 -21.73 2.77 -3.26
CA ARG A 234 -20.85 3.93 -3.10
C ARG A 234 -19.52 3.47 -2.53
N ALA A 235 -18.43 3.97 -3.08
CA ALA A 235 -17.10 3.84 -2.49
C ALA A 235 -16.44 5.21 -2.42
N VAL A 236 -15.81 5.54 -1.29
CA VAL A 236 -15.04 6.79 -1.17
C VAL A 236 -13.81 6.69 -2.08
N ALA A 237 -13.54 7.71 -2.87
CA ALA A 237 -12.33 7.78 -3.69
C ALA A 237 -11.11 8.02 -2.79
N ALA A 238 -9.96 7.50 -3.19
CA ALA A 238 -8.73 7.72 -2.41
C ALA A 238 -8.43 9.23 -2.31
N PRO A 239 -7.91 9.71 -1.17
CA PRO A 239 -7.44 11.09 -1.08
C PRO A 239 -6.31 11.30 -2.09
N GLY A 240 -6.27 12.50 -2.70
CA GLY A 240 -5.30 12.81 -3.74
C GLY A 240 -5.60 12.21 -5.13
N LEU A 241 -6.75 11.54 -5.33
CA LEU A 241 -7.16 11.13 -6.67
C LEU A 241 -7.42 12.36 -7.55
N HIS A 242 -6.50 12.64 -8.47
CA HIS A 242 -6.58 13.77 -9.39
C HIS A 242 -7.21 13.33 -10.73
N GLY A 243 -8.48 13.69 -10.91
CA GLY A 243 -9.20 13.36 -12.14
C GLY A 243 -9.65 11.90 -12.22
N GLU A 244 -10.35 11.56 -13.30
CA GLU A 244 -10.86 10.20 -13.49
C GLU A 244 -9.77 9.31 -14.09
N PRO A 245 -9.45 8.15 -13.47
CA PRO A 245 -8.44 7.25 -14.01
C PRO A 245 -8.88 6.68 -15.38
N PRO A 246 -7.91 6.19 -16.18
CA PRO A 246 -8.19 5.46 -17.41
C PRO A 246 -9.24 4.37 -17.20
N GLU A 247 -10.07 4.10 -18.21
CA GLU A 247 -11.21 3.18 -18.09
C GLU A 247 -10.84 1.80 -17.52
N HIS A 248 -9.67 1.28 -17.87
CA HIS A 248 -9.18 -0.01 -17.39
C HIS A 248 -8.74 -0.03 -15.92
N LEU A 249 -8.55 1.14 -15.30
CA LEU A 249 -8.24 1.30 -13.86
C LEU A 249 -9.47 1.73 -13.04
N ARG A 250 -10.65 1.85 -13.67
CA ARG A 250 -11.86 2.25 -12.96
C ARG A 250 -12.41 1.09 -12.13
N PRO A 251 -12.78 1.33 -10.87
CA PRO A 251 -13.31 0.28 -10.01
C PRO A 251 -14.70 -0.18 -10.50
N ARG A 252 -14.98 -1.45 -10.26
CA ARG A 252 -16.25 -2.12 -10.48
C ARG A 252 -16.78 -2.70 -9.17
N ALA A 253 -18.09 -2.71 -9.03
CA ALA A 253 -18.77 -3.35 -7.92
C ALA A 253 -19.24 -4.72 -8.37
N LEU A 254 -18.89 -5.76 -7.61
CA LEU A 254 -19.51 -7.07 -7.69
C LEU A 254 -20.53 -7.19 -6.57
N VAL A 255 -21.79 -7.35 -6.95
CA VAL A 255 -22.90 -7.48 -6.01
C VAL A 255 -23.41 -8.91 -6.04
N ARG A 256 -23.46 -9.54 -4.87
CA ARG A 256 -24.09 -10.85 -4.67
C ARG A 256 -25.45 -10.63 -4.02
N THR A 257 -26.49 -11.17 -4.65
CA THR A 257 -27.87 -11.14 -4.14
C THR A 257 -28.48 -12.53 -4.18
N SER A 258 -29.65 -12.70 -3.56
CA SER A 258 -30.45 -13.92 -3.70
C SER A 258 -30.82 -14.26 -5.16
N ALA A 259 -30.81 -13.29 -6.06
CA ALA A 259 -31.08 -13.47 -7.50
C ALA A 259 -29.83 -13.80 -8.34
N GLY A 260 -28.65 -13.83 -7.72
CA GLY A 260 -27.36 -14.08 -8.38
C GLY A 260 -26.37 -12.92 -8.25
N THR A 261 -25.25 -13.05 -8.98
CA THR A 261 -24.13 -12.10 -8.97
C THR A 261 -24.20 -11.16 -10.18
N ARG A 262 -23.98 -9.86 -9.96
CA ARG A 262 -23.94 -8.83 -11.01
C ARG A 262 -22.77 -7.87 -10.82
N GLY A 263 -22.12 -7.50 -11.92
CA GLY A 263 -21.07 -6.50 -11.95
C GLY A 263 -21.56 -5.16 -12.48
N ALA A 264 -21.15 -4.05 -11.88
CA ALA A 264 -21.41 -2.70 -12.37
C ALA A 264 -20.15 -1.84 -12.35
N ALA A 265 -19.92 -1.03 -13.38
CA ALA A 265 -18.84 -0.06 -13.37
C ALA A 265 -19.20 1.11 -12.44
N LEU A 266 -18.26 1.57 -11.62
CA LEU A 266 -18.45 2.78 -10.83
C LEU A 266 -18.03 4.00 -11.65
N ALA A 267 -18.81 5.07 -11.53
CA ALA A 267 -18.49 6.38 -12.06
C ALA A 267 -18.05 7.29 -10.91
N LEU A 268 -17.00 8.08 -11.13
CA LEU A 268 -16.51 9.04 -10.16
C LEU A 268 -17.42 10.28 -10.16
N ASN A 269 -17.90 10.68 -9.00
CA ASN A 269 -18.66 11.91 -8.81
C ASN A 269 -18.12 12.65 -7.58
N GLY A 270 -17.34 13.71 -7.83
CA GLY A 270 -16.58 14.37 -6.78
C GLY A 270 -15.56 13.43 -6.17
N ASP A 271 -15.70 13.16 -4.87
CA ASP A 271 -14.86 12.28 -4.05
C ASP A 271 -15.46 10.87 -3.86
N THR A 272 -16.53 10.54 -4.60
CA THR A 272 -17.27 9.31 -4.39
C THR A 272 -17.49 8.56 -5.70
N TRP A 273 -17.04 7.31 -5.73
CA TRP A 273 -17.40 6.33 -6.76
C TRP A 273 -18.82 5.84 -6.55
N THR A 274 -19.63 5.83 -7.61
CA THR A 274 -21.05 5.42 -7.52
C THR A 274 -21.44 4.46 -8.63
N ALA A 275 -22.27 3.45 -8.30
CA ALA A 275 -22.93 2.59 -9.26
C ALA A 275 -24.38 2.33 -8.84
N ALA A 276 -25.25 2.10 -9.83
CA ALA A 276 -26.63 1.66 -9.62
C ALA A 276 -26.84 0.31 -10.33
N VAL A 277 -27.32 -0.68 -9.58
CA VAL A 277 -27.60 -2.03 -10.06
C VAL A 277 -29.12 -2.24 -10.04
N PRO A 278 -29.80 -2.10 -11.20
CA PRO A 278 -31.23 -2.34 -11.28
C PRO A 278 -31.55 -3.83 -11.11
N ASP A 279 -32.81 -4.14 -10.83
CA ASP A 279 -33.35 -5.49 -10.62
C ASP A 279 -32.52 -6.32 -9.64
N SER A 280 -32.03 -5.66 -8.60
CA SER A 280 -31.33 -6.33 -7.50
C SER A 280 -32.33 -7.20 -6.74
N GLY A 281 -31.93 -8.42 -6.37
CA GLY A 281 -32.78 -9.32 -5.58
C GLY A 281 -33.27 -8.68 -4.28
N GLU A 282 -34.10 -9.40 -3.53
CA GLU A 282 -34.67 -8.87 -2.27
C GLU A 282 -33.66 -8.83 -1.12
N THR A 283 -32.52 -9.51 -1.24
CA THR A 283 -31.51 -9.60 -0.18
C THR A 283 -30.12 -9.46 -0.77
N VAL A 284 -29.32 -8.56 -0.20
CA VAL A 284 -27.91 -8.37 -0.53
C VAL A 284 -27.07 -9.26 0.37
N THR A 285 -26.26 -10.14 -0.21
CA THR A 285 -25.41 -11.08 0.54
C THR A 285 -23.94 -10.68 0.54
N GLY A 286 -23.54 -9.76 -0.34
CA GLY A 286 -22.18 -9.25 -0.38
C GLY A 286 -21.99 -8.18 -1.46
N VAL A 287 -21.11 -7.22 -1.18
CA VAL A 287 -20.66 -6.18 -2.11
C VAL A 287 -19.15 -6.13 -2.04
N GLU A 288 -18.50 -6.28 -3.19
CA GLU A 288 -17.04 -6.24 -3.32
C GLU A 288 -16.67 -5.20 -4.37
N ILE A 289 -15.55 -4.50 -4.17
CA ILE A 289 -15.00 -3.55 -5.13
C ILE A 289 -13.71 -4.13 -5.70
N TYR A 290 -13.55 -4.07 -7.01
CA TYR A 290 -12.37 -4.57 -7.71
C TYR A 290 -12.10 -3.78 -9.00
N VAL A 291 -10.86 -3.77 -9.45
CA VAL A 291 -10.46 -3.34 -10.80
C VAL A 291 -10.17 -4.59 -11.62
N PRO A 292 -10.79 -4.75 -12.81
CA PRO A 292 -10.53 -5.91 -13.66
C PRO A 292 -9.04 -6.09 -13.98
N GLY A 293 -8.52 -7.29 -13.74
CA GLY A 293 -7.11 -7.62 -14.00
C GLY A 293 -6.14 -7.23 -12.89
N VAL A 294 -6.63 -6.72 -11.75
CA VAL A 294 -5.83 -6.40 -10.57
C VAL A 294 -6.11 -7.40 -9.45
N GLY A 295 -5.05 -7.90 -8.83
CA GLY A 295 -5.13 -8.81 -7.69
C GLY A 295 -5.28 -10.29 -8.07
N PRO A 296 -5.48 -11.16 -7.07
CA PRO A 296 -5.80 -12.56 -7.29
C PRO A 296 -7.09 -12.70 -8.11
N SER A 297 -7.26 -13.84 -8.80
CA SER A 297 -8.37 -14.10 -9.73
C SER A 297 -9.68 -13.47 -9.27
N ALA A 298 -10.26 -12.62 -10.12
CA ALA A 298 -11.39 -11.77 -9.76
C ALA A 298 -12.50 -12.57 -9.06
N PRO A 299 -13.15 -12.00 -8.03
CA PRO A 299 -14.21 -12.69 -7.31
C PRO A 299 -15.33 -13.08 -8.29
N GLY A 300 -15.48 -14.38 -8.55
CA GLY A 300 -16.48 -14.93 -9.47
C GLY A 300 -15.97 -15.32 -10.87
N GLY A 301 -14.67 -15.32 -11.13
CA GLY A 301 -14.09 -15.87 -12.36
C GLY A 301 -14.02 -17.39 -12.34
N SER A 302 -14.81 -18.05 -13.18
CA SER A 302 -14.72 -19.47 -13.50
C SER A 302 -13.59 -19.75 -14.50
N ASP A 303 -12.33 -19.51 -14.12
CA ASP A 303 -11.20 -20.01 -14.90
C ASP A 303 -10.43 -21.00 -14.01
N PRO A 304 -10.48 -22.31 -14.32
CA PRO A 304 -9.75 -23.30 -13.55
C PRO A 304 -8.27 -23.13 -13.86
N SER A 305 -7.59 -22.27 -13.11
CA SER A 305 -6.13 -22.30 -13.09
C SER A 305 -5.71 -23.70 -12.60
N PRO A 306 -4.77 -24.38 -13.27
CA PRO A 306 -4.35 -25.73 -12.90
C PRO A 306 -3.51 -25.78 -11.62
N ASP A 307 -3.16 -24.62 -11.06
CA ASP A 307 -2.50 -24.52 -9.75
C ASP A 307 -3.52 -24.62 -8.62
N PRO A 308 -3.23 -25.37 -7.54
CA PRO A 308 -4.11 -25.47 -6.39
C PRO A 308 -4.37 -24.06 -5.85
N ASP A 309 -5.66 -23.69 -5.78
CA ASP A 309 -6.12 -22.44 -5.17
C ASP A 309 -5.32 -22.18 -3.88
N PRO A 310 -4.60 -21.05 -3.76
CA PRO A 310 -4.08 -20.64 -2.47
C PRO A 310 -5.28 -20.61 -1.50
N ARG A 311 -5.10 -21.18 -0.30
CA ARG A 311 -6.17 -21.33 0.69
C ARG A 311 -6.99 -20.04 0.74
N PRO A 312 -8.34 -20.10 0.77
CA PRO A 312 -9.13 -18.90 0.97
C PRO A 312 -8.62 -18.20 2.23
N ALA A 313 -8.08 -17.00 2.04
CA ALA A 313 -7.52 -16.20 3.11
C ALA A 313 -8.59 -16.04 4.20
N ASP A 314 -8.21 -16.19 5.47
CA ASP A 314 -9.12 -15.91 6.59
C ASP A 314 -9.49 -14.41 6.51
N PRO A 315 -10.74 -14.05 6.18
CA PRO A 315 -11.10 -12.64 5.98
C PRO A 315 -10.86 -11.81 7.23
N ALA A 316 -10.91 -12.44 8.41
CA ALA A 316 -10.60 -11.78 9.67
C ALA A 316 -9.09 -11.54 9.85
N ALA A 317 -8.22 -12.40 9.30
CA ALA A 317 -6.78 -12.20 9.32
C ALA A 317 -6.37 -11.05 8.38
N ASP A 318 -6.96 -10.99 7.19
CA ASP A 318 -6.73 -9.87 6.27
C ASP A 318 -7.19 -8.54 6.89
N ALA A 319 -8.38 -8.48 7.49
CA ALA A 319 -8.86 -7.27 8.17
C ALA A 319 -7.90 -6.83 9.29
N ARG A 320 -7.43 -7.76 10.13
CA ARG A 320 -6.43 -7.46 11.18
C ARG A 320 -5.10 -6.95 10.59
N GLN A 321 -4.69 -7.45 9.44
CA GLN A 321 -3.47 -7.00 8.78
C GLN A 321 -3.63 -5.56 8.26
N ARG A 322 -4.76 -5.25 7.62
CA ARG A 322 -5.08 -3.90 7.14
C ARG A 322 -5.19 -2.91 8.30
N ASP A 323 -5.79 -3.31 9.42
CA ASP A 323 -5.80 -2.54 10.67
C ASP A 323 -4.39 -2.19 11.14
N ARG A 324 -3.48 -3.18 11.20
CA ARG A 324 -2.07 -2.96 11.62
C ARG A 324 -1.31 -2.03 10.65
N ILE A 325 -1.59 -2.11 9.35
CA ILE A 325 -0.99 -1.20 8.35
C ILE A 325 -1.49 0.24 8.55
N ARG A 326 -2.79 0.44 8.85
CA ARG A 326 -3.32 1.77 9.19
C ARG A 326 -2.75 2.29 10.51
N GLU A 327 -2.62 1.45 11.53
CA GLU A 327 -1.96 1.81 12.79
C GLU A 327 -0.50 2.23 12.60
N LEU A 328 0.24 1.53 11.72
CA LEU A 328 1.59 1.90 11.31
C LEU A 328 1.61 3.31 10.70
N ALA A 329 0.75 3.58 9.71
CA ALA A 329 0.68 4.89 9.07
C ALA A 329 0.37 6.01 10.07
N HIS A 330 -0.63 5.83 10.94
CA HIS A 330 -0.94 6.80 12.00
C HIS A 330 0.21 6.99 13.00
N ALA A 331 0.90 5.92 13.39
CA ALA A 331 2.05 6.03 14.29
C ALA A 331 3.18 6.87 13.66
N ARG A 332 3.44 6.68 12.37
CA ARG A 332 4.46 7.44 11.65
C ARG A 332 4.09 8.90 11.43
N LEU A 333 2.85 9.18 11.01
CA LEU A 333 2.35 10.56 10.85
C LEU A 333 2.37 11.34 12.16
N ARG A 334 1.94 10.73 13.28
CA ARG A 334 2.05 11.36 14.62
C ARG A 334 3.49 11.65 15.03
N ARG A 335 4.45 10.81 14.62
CA ARG A 335 5.88 11.06 14.86
C ARG A 335 6.41 12.20 13.99
N ALA A 336 5.86 12.35 12.78
CA ALA A 336 6.20 13.39 11.83
C ALA A 336 5.58 14.75 12.17
N GLY A 337 4.51 14.76 12.99
CA GLY A 337 3.86 15.97 13.45
C GLY A 337 4.83 16.95 14.15
N PRO A 338 4.68 18.26 13.92
CA PRO A 338 5.63 19.28 14.38
C PRO A 338 5.80 19.29 15.91
N THR A 339 4.74 18.95 16.65
CA THR A 339 4.76 18.82 18.11
C THR A 339 5.66 17.67 18.57
N ALA A 340 5.57 16.51 17.92
CA ALA A 340 6.37 15.34 18.27
C ALA A 340 7.85 15.54 17.94
N VAL A 341 8.14 16.15 16.78
CA VAL A 341 9.50 16.50 16.38
C VAL A 341 10.13 17.48 17.36
N ALA A 342 9.41 18.54 17.76
CA ALA A 342 9.90 19.50 18.74
C ALA A 342 10.18 18.89 20.12
N LEU A 343 9.33 17.97 20.59
CA LEU A 343 9.52 17.25 21.84
C LEU A 343 10.72 16.28 21.78
N ALA A 344 10.91 15.57 20.67
CA ALA A 344 12.06 14.69 20.48
C ALA A 344 13.40 15.46 20.52
N TYR A 345 13.46 16.62 19.83
CA TYR A 345 14.62 17.51 19.89
C TYR A 345 14.89 18.03 21.31
N ALA A 346 13.84 18.33 22.09
CA ALA A 346 13.97 18.79 23.47
C ALA A 346 14.38 17.68 24.46
N ALA A 347 13.95 16.44 24.23
CA ALA A 347 14.17 15.31 25.12
C ALA A 347 15.53 14.62 24.92
N GLY A 348 16.17 14.78 23.75
CA GLY A 348 17.44 14.09 23.44
C GLY A 348 17.31 12.55 23.48
N GLU A 349 16.10 12.01 23.43
CA GLU A 349 15.83 10.59 23.53
C GLU A 349 15.98 9.89 22.18
N PRO A 350 16.72 8.78 22.08
CA PRO A 350 16.61 7.88 20.94
C PRO A 350 15.28 7.14 21.07
N ALA A 351 14.33 7.45 20.20
CA ALA A 351 13.04 6.76 20.13
C ALA A 351 13.27 5.24 19.92
N ALA A 352 12.62 4.39 20.72
CA ALA A 352 12.70 2.94 20.61
C ALA A 352 11.30 2.34 20.32
N GLY A 353 11.22 1.51 19.27
CA GLY A 353 10.02 0.76 18.85
C GLY A 353 9.50 1.21 17.48
N LEU A 354 9.54 0.33 16.46
CA LEU A 354 9.36 0.66 15.02
C LEU A 354 10.23 1.84 14.51
N ALA A 355 11.16 2.29 15.35
CA ALA A 355 11.86 3.56 15.33
C ALA A 355 13.12 3.55 14.46
N ASP A 356 13.32 2.49 13.68
CA ASP A 356 14.57 2.18 13.00
C ASP A 356 14.63 2.67 11.54
N ILE A 357 13.48 2.99 10.94
CA ILE A 357 13.40 3.66 9.63
C ILE A 357 13.07 5.12 9.87
N GLU A 358 13.95 6.00 9.43
CA GLU A 358 13.77 7.45 9.47
C GLU A 358 12.46 7.87 8.77
N LEU A 359 11.92 9.03 9.15
CA LEU A 359 10.73 9.58 8.51
C LEU A 359 11.05 9.99 7.07
N LEU A 360 10.13 9.71 6.16
CA LEU A 360 10.18 10.26 4.81
C LEU A 360 9.77 11.74 4.85
N ARG A 361 10.33 12.54 3.95
CA ARG A 361 9.98 13.96 3.80
C ARG A 361 8.50 14.13 3.43
N ALA A 362 7.96 13.21 2.63
CA ALA A 362 6.54 13.19 2.29
C ALA A 362 5.64 12.98 3.51
N GLU A 363 6.07 12.19 4.51
CA GLU A 363 5.31 12.00 5.76
C GLU A 363 5.32 13.26 6.62
N ILE A 364 6.45 13.95 6.68
CA ILE A 364 6.60 15.24 7.37
C ILE A 364 5.71 16.29 6.72
N ALA A 365 5.79 16.43 5.39
CA ALA A 365 4.95 17.36 4.65
C ALA A 365 3.45 17.07 4.83
N ALA A 366 3.06 15.78 4.80
CA ALA A 366 1.67 15.38 5.02
C ALA A 366 1.19 15.70 6.44
N ALA A 367 2.02 15.45 7.46
CA ALA A 367 1.70 15.78 8.85
C ALA A 367 1.70 17.29 9.14
N GLU A 368 2.46 18.10 8.40
CA GLU A 368 2.42 19.56 8.51
C GLU A 368 1.17 20.17 7.85
N ALA A 369 0.69 19.56 6.77
CA ALA A 369 -0.49 20.03 6.05
C ALA A 369 -1.80 19.69 6.78
N ASP A 370 -1.82 18.60 7.56
CA ASP A 370 -2.98 18.16 8.31
C ASP A 370 -2.86 18.55 9.80
N SER A 371 -3.74 19.44 10.26
CA SER A 371 -3.67 20.02 11.61
C SER A 371 -4.00 19.05 12.73
N ASP A 372 -4.48 17.86 12.40
CA ASP A 372 -4.89 16.83 13.35
C ASP A 372 -3.73 15.95 13.86
N PHE A 373 -2.49 16.14 13.37
CA PHE A 373 -1.30 15.34 13.70
C PHE A 373 -0.21 16.01 14.56
#